data_AF-A0A1W9WHF3-F1
#
_entry.id   AF-A0A1W9WHF3-F1
#
_cell.length_a   1.000
_cell.length_b   1.000
_cell.length_c   1.000
_cell.angle_alpha   90.00
_cell.angle_beta   90.00
_cell.angle_gamma   90.00
#
_symmetry.space_group_name_H-M   'P 1'
#
loop_
_entity.id
_entity.type
_entity.pdbx_description
1 polymer ?
#
loop_
_entity_poly.entity_id
_entity_poly.type
_entity_poly.pdbx_seq_one_letter_code
_entity_poly.pdbx_strand_id
1 'polypeptide(L)'
;MMMLCQIISFHKEISMIQQEKITGKDLLKLGWQPCPAFGIALSIAEELLRDNIDRTEILIQLKYVYETPHDYTDNPLYSMLAQTIIEHNVKKTEPSPIRDSPVPYRVWGDYFEQETLRQLENAVHLPISRRAALMPDGHPGYGLPIGGVLATENAVIPYGVGMDIACRVRLSIFNESPQILNAQRERFKKALIYNTRFGLGKRNGEWNVGNRREHEVLDDPRWNEIPILRKLHDKAIKQLGTSGTSNHFAEWAELDVLEDYPDLGLKAGELRLCFVTHSGSRGMGAQIAQRFTDIAKSVHPDLPPAYKQLSWLDLDTDDGMSYWTAMNLAGDFASACHQLIHKTVITATGLKVASFVENHHNFAWEEEYDGKRWIIHRKGATPAATGELGVIPGTMADKGYVVIGLGNQESLNSSSHGAGRPRSRTASKNIITRNQRDEYLKRQGVELLNPDAGVDEAPQAYKNPAKVMAQQADLVRTIATFMPRIVMMSSDDKFGKRKRRRRGKRRKKR
;
A
#
# COMPACT_ATOMS: atom_id res chain seq x y z
N MET A 1 -42.76 -62.06 -34.15
CA MET A 1 -42.77 -60.84 -33.31
C MET A 1 -42.60 -61.31 -31.88
N MET A 2 -41.58 -60.82 -31.16
CA MET A 2 -40.91 -61.40 -29.97
C MET A 2 -39.71 -62.31 -30.29
N MET A 3 -38.56 -61.68 -30.49
CA MET A 3 -37.34 -62.04 -29.76
C MET A 3 -36.44 -60.80 -29.71
N LEU A 4 -36.74 -59.91 -28.76
CA LEU A 4 -35.66 -59.15 -28.10
C LEU A 4 -34.72 -60.19 -27.49
N CYS A 5 -33.42 -60.14 -27.79
CA CYS A 5 -32.30 -60.34 -26.84
C CYS A 5 -30.92 -60.69 -27.44
N GLN A 6 -30.72 -60.77 -28.76
CA GLN A 6 -29.40 -61.18 -29.30
C GLN A 6 -28.72 -60.23 -30.29
N ILE A 7 -29.16 -58.97 -30.37
CA ILE A 7 -28.41 -57.91 -31.05
C ILE A 7 -28.25 -56.72 -30.09
N ILE A 8 -27.81 -57.04 -28.86
CA ILE A 8 -27.33 -56.09 -27.84
C ILE A 8 -25.86 -56.42 -27.48
N SER A 9 -25.20 -57.30 -28.23
CA SER A 9 -23.89 -57.85 -27.83
C SER A 9 -22.71 -57.56 -28.76
N PHE A 10 -22.79 -56.66 -29.75
CA PHE A 10 -21.62 -56.47 -30.63
C PHE A 10 -21.31 -55.08 -31.17
N HIS A 11 -22.09 -54.02 -30.92
CA HIS A 11 -21.72 -52.64 -31.29
C HIS A 11 -21.94 -51.65 -30.14
N LYS A 12 -21.76 -52.17 -28.91
CA LYS A 12 -21.52 -51.38 -27.69
C LYS A 12 -20.11 -51.66 -27.16
N GLU A 13 -19.20 -51.91 -28.10
CA GLU A 13 -17.79 -52.30 -27.87
C GLU A 13 -16.83 -51.36 -28.64
N ILE A 14 -17.23 -50.10 -28.79
CA ILE A 14 -16.31 -48.96 -28.95
C ILE A 14 -16.78 -47.89 -27.97
N SER A 15 -16.81 -48.27 -26.69
CA SER A 15 -16.51 -47.31 -25.65
C SER A 15 -15.05 -46.94 -25.89
N MET A 16 -14.79 -45.72 -26.40
CA MET A 16 -13.45 -45.15 -26.33
C MET A 16 -12.94 -45.42 -24.91
N ILE A 17 -11.86 -46.20 -24.79
CA ILE A 17 -11.12 -46.27 -23.54
C ILE A 17 -10.61 -44.84 -23.38
N GLN A 18 -11.30 -44.02 -22.59
CA GLN A 18 -10.79 -42.73 -22.19
C GLN A 18 -9.56 -43.04 -21.34
N GLN A 19 -8.40 -43.07 -21.99
CA GLN A 19 -7.14 -43.14 -21.28
C GLN A 19 -7.11 -41.99 -20.26
N GLU A 20 -6.73 -42.29 -19.02
CA GLU A 20 -6.70 -41.30 -17.96
C GLU A 20 -5.84 -40.10 -18.36
N LYS A 21 -6.42 -38.89 -18.24
CA LYS A 21 -5.74 -37.64 -18.54
C LYS A 21 -4.40 -37.55 -17.81
N ILE A 22 -3.33 -37.23 -18.54
CA ILE A 22 -2.03 -36.91 -17.96
C ILE A 22 -2.11 -35.53 -17.30
N THR A 23 -1.64 -35.43 -16.06
CA THR A 23 -1.71 -34.20 -15.25
C THR A 23 -0.32 -33.74 -14.83
N GLY A 24 -0.22 -32.50 -14.33
CA GLY A 24 1.03 -32.00 -13.76
C GLY A 24 1.57 -32.85 -12.59
N LYS A 25 0.70 -33.59 -11.88
CA LYS A 25 1.14 -34.54 -10.83
C LYS A 25 1.91 -35.73 -11.42
N ASP A 26 1.57 -36.15 -12.63
CA ASP A 26 2.30 -37.23 -13.31
C ASP A 26 3.69 -36.76 -13.74
N LEU A 27 3.81 -35.53 -14.27
CA LEU A 27 5.11 -34.93 -14.59
C LEU A 27 6.01 -34.81 -13.34
N LEU A 28 5.45 -34.39 -12.20
CA LEU A 28 6.18 -34.34 -10.94
C LEU A 28 6.68 -35.74 -10.50
N LYS A 29 5.88 -36.81 -10.70
CA LYS A 29 6.30 -38.19 -10.42
C LYS A 29 7.42 -38.67 -11.35
N LEU A 30 7.50 -38.14 -12.57
CA LEU A 30 8.59 -38.39 -13.51
C LEU A 30 9.88 -37.61 -13.16
N GLY A 31 9.87 -36.83 -12.08
CA GLY A 31 11.04 -36.05 -11.63
C GLY A 31 11.10 -34.62 -12.16
N TRP A 32 10.07 -34.16 -12.87
CA TRP A 32 10.04 -32.79 -13.37
C TRP A 32 10.01 -31.79 -12.21
N GLN A 33 10.76 -30.70 -12.37
CA GLN A 33 10.63 -29.51 -11.53
C GLN A 33 9.66 -28.50 -12.18
N PRO A 34 8.77 -27.83 -11.41
CA PRO A 34 7.84 -26.84 -11.95
C PRO A 34 8.55 -25.80 -12.83
N CYS A 35 8.20 -25.76 -14.11
CA CYS A 35 8.84 -24.88 -15.11
C CYS A 35 7.83 -24.48 -16.22
N PRO A 36 8.16 -23.45 -17.03
CA PRO A 36 7.28 -22.99 -18.12
C PRO A 36 6.89 -24.10 -19.12
N ALA A 37 7.71 -25.14 -19.25
CA ALA A 37 7.49 -26.28 -20.13
C ALA A 37 6.29 -27.18 -19.73
N PHE A 38 5.76 -27.07 -18.50
CA PHE A 38 4.64 -27.90 -18.04
C PHE A 38 3.40 -27.78 -18.93
N GLY A 39 3.04 -26.55 -19.32
CA GLY A 39 1.86 -26.33 -20.16
C GLY A 39 2.00 -26.98 -21.54
N ILE A 40 3.20 -26.87 -22.12
CA ILE A 40 3.52 -27.43 -23.44
C ILE A 40 3.49 -28.96 -23.37
N ALA A 41 4.11 -29.56 -22.36
CA ALA A 41 4.13 -31.01 -22.15
C ALA A 41 2.72 -31.59 -21.99
N LEU A 42 1.86 -30.90 -21.22
CA LEU A 42 0.47 -31.33 -21.03
C LEU A 42 -0.38 -31.17 -22.29
N SER A 43 -0.11 -30.15 -23.12
CA SER A 43 -0.77 -29.98 -24.41
C SER A 43 -0.41 -31.10 -25.38
N ILE A 44 0.90 -31.41 -25.50
CA ILE A 44 1.38 -32.51 -26.35
C ILE A 44 0.81 -33.85 -25.87
N ALA A 45 0.79 -34.09 -24.56
CA ALA A 45 0.20 -35.30 -23.99
C ALA A 45 -1.29 -35.42 -24.32
N GLU A 46 -2.04 -34.32 -24.26
CA GLU A 46 -3.47 -34.31 -24.59
C GLU A 46 -3.72 -34.61 -26.07
N GLU A 47 -2.88 -34.12 -26.98
CA GLU A 47 -2.93 -34.44 -28.41
C GLU A 47 -2.62 -35.92 -28.67
N LEU A 48 -1.53 -36.45 -28.12
CA LEU A 48 -1.16 -37.86 -28.28
C LEU A 48 -2.19 -38.84 -27.72
N LEU A 49 -2.84 -38.49 -26.61
CA LEU A 49 -3.95 -39.29 -26.07
C LEU A 49 -5.17 -39.28 -27.01
N ARG A 50 -5.45 -38.18 -27.72
CA ARG A 50 -6.52 -38.11 -28.73
C ARG A 50 -6.19 -38.97 -29.96
N ASP A 51 -4.91 -39.11 -30.28
CA ASP A 51 -4.41 -39.98 -31.34
C ASP A 51 -4.29 -41.46 -30.91
N ASN A 52 -4.81 -41.82 -29.73
CA ASN A 52 -4.81 -43.16 -29.13
C ASN A 52 -3.43 -43.76 -28.83
N ILE A 53 -2.40 -42.92 -28.67
CA ILE A 53 -1.09 -43.38 -28.17
C ILE A 53 -1.22 -43.79 -26.70
N ASP A 54 -0.53 -44.85 -26.27
CA ASP A 54 -0.63 -45.36 -24.90
C ASP A 54 -0.08 -44.35 -23.87
N ARG A 55 -0.83 -44.14 -22.80
CA ARG A 55 -0.48 -43.24 -21.69
C ARG A 55 0.92 -43.51 -21.12
N THR A 56 1.31 -44.76 -20.98
CA THR A 56 2.62 -45.15 -20.45
C THR A 56 3.72 -44.75 -21.42
N GLU A 57 3.50 -44.97 -22.71
CA GLU A 57 4.42 -44.56 -23.76
C GLU A 57 4.60 -43.03 -23.80
N ILE A 58 3.51 -42.27 -23.70
CA ILE A 58 3.57 -40.80 -23.64
C ILE A 58 4.39 -40.33 -22.43
N LEU A 59 4.15 -40.90 -21.24
CA LEU A 59 4.90 -40.54 -20.04
C LEU A 59 6.39 -40.88 -20.14
N ILE A 60 6.73 -42.02 -20.77
CA ILE A 60 8.12 -42.39 -21.04
C ILE A 60 8.77 -41.38 -21.99
N GLN A 61 8.10 -41.01 -23.08
CA GLN A 61 8.65 -40.04 -24.03
C GLN A 61 8.84 -38.65 -23.39
N LEU A 62 7.85 -38.17 -22.63
CA LEU A 62 7.98 -36.89 -21.90
C LEU A 62 9.12 -36.93 -20.88
N LYS A 63 9.37 -38.09 -20.25
CA LYS A 63 10.54 -38.25 -19.37
C LYS A 63 11.84 -38.11 -20.15
N TYR A 64 11.99 -38.79 -21.29
CA TYR A 64 13.21 -38.67 -22.12
C TYR A 64 13.42 -37.26 -22.65
N VAL A 65 12.38 -36.59 -23.16
CA VAL A 65 12.47 -35.20 -23.61
C VAL A 65 12.93 -34.27 -22.47
N TYR A 66 12.54 -34.56 -21.22
CA TYR A 66 12.98 -33.78 -20.06
C TYR A 66 14.41 -34.07 -19.63
N GLU A 67 14.84 -35.33 -19.70
CA GLU A 67 16.18 -35.76 -19.31
C GLU A 67 17.24 -35.40 -20.38
N THR A 68 16.89 -35.47 -21.66
CA THR A 68 17.79 -35.20 -22.79
C THR A 68 17.20 -34.23 -23.82
N PRO A 69 16.81 -33.01 -23.43
CA PRO A 69 16.07 -32.10 -24.32
C PRO A 69 16.85 -31.69 -25.58
N HIS A 70 18.18 -31.71 -25.54
CA HIS A 70 19.03 -31.41 -26.70
C HIS A 70 18.85 -32.40 -27.86
N ASP A 71 18.45 -33.65 -27.59
CA ASP A 71 18.22 -34.67 -28.62
C ASP A 71 16.92 -34.42 -29.40
N TYR A 72 16.06 -33.52 -28.92
CA TYR A 72 14.71 -33.28 -29.43
C TYR A 72 14.53 -31.89 -30.03
N THR A 73 15.58 -31.08 -30.18
CA THR A 73 15.49 -29.71 -30.70
C THR A 73 14.98 -29.64 -32.15
N ASP A 74 15.25 -30.67 -32.94
CA ASP A 74 14.79 -30.80 -34.34
C ASP A 74 13.56 -31.73 -34.48
N ASN A 75 13.01 -32.21 -33.35
CA ASN A 75 11.87 -33.12 -33.38
C ASN A 75 10.57 -32.36 -33.74
N PRO A 76 9.79 -32.80 -34.74
CA PRO A 76 8.58 -32.10 -35.17
C PRO A 76 7.53 -31.91 -34.08
N LEU A 77 7.45 -32.83 -33.12
CA LEU A 77 6.48 -32.79 -32.03
C LEU A 77 7.04 -32.14 -30.77
N TYR A 78 8.30 -32.41 -30.44
CA TYR A 78 8.90 -32.05 -29.16
C TYR A 78 9.84 -30.84 -29.21
N SER A 79 10.18 -30.29 -30.38
CA SER A 79 11.14 -29.17 -30.53
C SER A 79 10.82 -27.97 -29.64
N MET A 80 9.58 -27.49 -29.62
CA MET A 80 9.17 -26.37 -28.77
C MET A 80 9.27 -26.70 -27.28
N LEU A 81 8.93 -27.94 -26.90
CA LEU A 81 9.06 -28.41 -25.51
C LEU A 81 10.53 -28.46 -25.09
N ALA A 82 11.36 -29.08 -25.92
CA ALA A 82 12.80 -29.22 -25.75
C ALA A 82 13.49 -27.85 -25.62
N GLN A 83 13.24 -26.92 -26.54
CA GLN A 83 13.78 -25.56 -26.49
C GLN A 83 13.40 -24.85 -25.19
N THR A 84 12.13 -24.94 -24.77
CA THR A 84 11.67 -24.34 -23.50
C THR A 84 12.38 -24.93 -22.28
N ILE A 85 12.66 -26.23 -22.28
CA ILE A 85 13.39 -26.91 -21.20
C ILE A 85 14.87 -26.48 -21.20
N ILE A 86 15.51 -26.40 -22.36
CA ILE A 86 16.90 -25.95 -22.51
C ILE A 86 17.04 -24.52 -22.00
N GLU A 87 16.21 -23.60 -22.48
CA GLU A 87 16.18 -22.20 -22.05
C GLU A 87 15.99 -22.09 -20.53
N HIS A 88 15.08 -22.89 -19.96
CA HIS A 88 14.85 -22.92 -18.52
C HIS A 88 16.08 -23.43 -17.75
N ASN A 89 16.76 -24.47 -18.25
CA ASN A 89 17.95 -25.03 -17.62
C ASN A 89 19.14 -24.05 -17.68
N VAL A 90 19.34 -23.34 -18.80
CA VAL A 90 20.36 -22.29 -18.93
C VAL A 90 20.09 -21.17 -17.92
N LYS A 91 18.86 -20.65 -17.85
CA LYS A 91 18.49 -19.62 -16.86
C LYS A 91 18.69 -20.07 -15.41
N LYS A 92 18.51 -21.35 -15.12
CA LYS A 92 18.74 -21.91 -13.77
C LYS A 92 20.21 -21.93 -13.37
N THR A 93 21.12 -21.94 -14.34
CA THR A 93 22.57 -21.90 -14.12
C THR A 93 23.15 -20.49 -14.09
N GLU A 94 22.40 -19.47 -14.51
CA GLU A 94 22.83 -18.08 -14.38
C GLU A 94 22.86 -17.66 -12.90
N PRO A 95 23.89 -16.89 -12.48
CA PRO A 95 23.95 -16.39 -11.11
C PRO A 95 22.72 -15.53 -10.82
N SER A 96 22.10 -15.78 -9.67
CA SER A 96 20.94 -15.02 -9.20
C SER A 96 21.28 -13.52 -9.18
N PRO A 97 20.39 -12.64 -9.68
CA PRO A 97 20.59 -11.20 -9.54
C PRO A 97 20.48 -10.73 -8.09
N ILE A 98 20.09 -11.61 -7.17
CA ILE A 98 19.95 -11.35 -5.73
C ILE A 98 21.27 -11.69 -5.03
N ARG A 99 21.70 -10.81 -4.13
CA ARG A 99 22.91 -11.02 -3.33
C ARG A 99 22.74 -12.20 -2.38
N ASP A 100 23.84 -12.87 -2.06
CA ASP A 100 23.84 -13.92 -1.03
C ASP A 100 23.85 -13.36 0.39
N SER A 101 24.38 -12.14 0.58
CA SER A 101 24.47 -11.48 1.88
C SER A 101 23.67 -10.18 1.89
N PRO A 102 23.02 -9.85 3.02
CA PRO A 102 22.26 -8.63 3.14
C PRO A 102 23.18 -7.42 3.21
N VAL A 103 22.71 -6.27 2.73
CA VAL A 103 23.32 -4.98 3.07
C VAL A 103 23.09 -4.66 4.55
N PRO A 104 23.87 -3.75 5.17
CA PRO A 104 23.66 -3.36 6.56
C PRO A 104 22.24 -2.85 6.81
N TYR A 105 21.60 -3.33 7.87
CA TYR A 105 20.29 -2.86 8.28
C TYR A 105 20.09 -2.89 9.79
N ARG A 106 19.18 -2.06 10.30
CA ARG A 106 18.79 -2.03 11.71
C ARG A 106 17.28 -2.07 11.88
N VAL A 107 16.81 -2.77 12.92
CA VAL A 107 15.39 -2.92 13.25
C VAL A 107 15.15 -2.34 14.63
N TRP A 108 14.19 -1.43 14.74
CA TRP A 108 13.72 -0.89 16.02
C TRP A 108 12.41 -1.55 16.41
N GLY A 109 12.31 -2.07 17.63
CA GLY A 109 11.10 -2.70 18.16
C GLY A 109 11.19 -4.23 18.25
N ASP A 110 10.33 -4.82 19.09
CA ASP A 110 10.51 -6.21 19.55
C ASP A 110 9.64 -7.24 18.81
N TYR A 111 8.53 -6.80 18.19
CA TYR A 111 7.51 -7.72 17.66
C TYR A 111 7.01 -7.30 16.27
N PHE A 112 7.27 -8.17 15.30
CA PHE A 112 6.87 -8.03 13.91
C PHE A 112 6.19 -9.30 13.40
N GLU A 113 5.27 -9.16 12.45
CA GLU A 113 4.78 -10.29 11.68
C GLU A 113 5.93 -10.88 10.84
N GLN A 114 5.93 -12.21 10.65
CA GLN A 114 6.95 -12.89 9.83
C GLN A 114 7.02 -12.31 8.41
N GLU A 115 5.87 -11.94 7.84
CA GLU A 115 5.83 -11.31 6.51
C GLU A 115 6.54 -9.96 6.47
N THR A 116 6.47 -9.15 7.54
CA THR A 116 7.20 -7.87 7.62
C THR A 116 8.70 -8.11 7.54
N LEU A 117 9.21 -9.07 8.30
CA LEU A 117 10.63 -9.40 8.33
C LEU A 117 11.07 -10.00 6.99
N ARG A 118 10.25 -10.87 6.38
CA ARG A 118 10.52 -11.42 5.04
C ARG A 118 10.58 -10.34 3.95
N GLN A 119 9.71 -9.34 4.03
CA GLN A 119 9.72 -8.21 3.10
C GLN A 119 10.98 -7.35 3.24
N LEU A 120 11.43 -7.09 4.49
CA LEU A 120 12.70 -6.43 4.75
C LEU A 120 13.88 -7.27 4.23
N GLU A 121 13.86 -8.57 4.52
CA GLU A 121 14.90 -9.52 4.11
C GLU A 121 15.08 -9.52 2.59
N ASN A 122 13.99 -9.59 1.83
CA ASN A 122 14.06 -9.50 0.37
C ASN A 122 14.62 -8.15 -0.10
N ALA A 123 14.29 -7.05 0.58
CA ALA A 123 14.76 -5.72 0.21
C ALA A 123 16.28 -5.55 0.41
N VAL A 124 16.84 -6.09 1.50
CA VAL A 124 18.27 -5.95 1.80
C VAL A 124 19.19 -6.81 0.92
N HIS A 125 18.64 -7.79 0.20
CA HIS A 125 19.39 -8.63 -0.74
C HIS A 125 19.33 -8.15 -2.20
N LEU A 126 18.55 -7.12 -2.52
CA LEU A 126 18.53 -6.57 -3.89
C LEU A 126 19.92 -6.04 -4.27
N PRO A 127 20.34 -6.13 -5.55
CA PRO A 127 21.65 -5.66 -6.02
C PRO A 127 21.78 -4.13 -5.97
N ILE A 128 20.68 -3.40 -5.95
CA ILE A 128 20.66 -1.93 -5.85
C ILE A 128 20.67 -1.41 -4.41
N SER A 129 20.34 -2.24 -3.41
CA SER A 129 20.26 -1.80 -2.01
C SER A 129 21.63 -1.46 -1.44
N ARG A 130 21.69 -0.52 -0.48
CA ARG A 130 22.94 -0.07 0.16
C ARG A 130 22.86 -0.05 1.69
N ARG A 131 21.70 0.30 2.24
CA ARG A 131 21.39 0.26 3.68
C ARG A 131 19.88 0.18 3.88
N ALA A 132 19.41 -0.38 4.98
CA ALA A 132 17.98 -0.37 5.31
C ALA A 132 17.72 -0.13 6.79
N ALA A 133 16.49 0.24 7.11
CA ALA A 133 15.99 0.29 8.47
C ALA A 133 14.53 -0.15 8.55
N LEU A 134 14.10 -0.66 9.70
CA LEU A 134 12.70 -0.95 10.00
C LEU A 134 12.30 -0.28 11.30
N MET A 135 11.27 0.56 11.22
CA MET A 135 10.74 1.34 12.33
C MET A 135 9.83 0.48 13.24
N PRO A 136 9.58 0.86 14.52
CA PRO A 136 8.77 0.08 15.46
C PRO A 136 7.31 -0.15 15.06
N ASP A 137 6.76 0.73 14.23
CA ASP A 137 5.43 0.62 13.63
C ASP A 137 5.39 -0.31 12.40
N GLY A 138 6.51 -0.97 12.10
CA GLY A 138 6.66 -1.80 10.91
C GLY A 138 5.64 -2.94 10.81
N HIS A 139 5.08 -3.13 9.62
CA HIS A 139 4.06 -4.15 9.34
C HIS A 139 3.95 -4.50 7.84
N PRO A 140 3.25 -5.59 7.48
CA PRO A 140 3.24 -6.06 6.09
C PRO A 140 2.66 -5.04 5.11
N GLY A 141 3.35 -4.88 3.98
CA GLY A 141 2.96 -4.04 2.86
C GLY A 141 3.08 -4.78 1.53
N TYR A 142 3.45 -4.03 0.49
CA TYR A 142 3.74 -4.54 -0.86
C TYR A 142 5.21 -4.26 -1.22
N GLY A 143 6.04 -5.25 -1.49
CA GLY A 143 7.48 -5.03 -1.67
C GLY A 143 8.14 -4.67 -0.35
N LEU A 144 8.54 -3.40 -0.16
CA LEU A 144 9.07 -2.91 1.11
C LEU A 144 7.96 -2.93 2.18
N PRO A 145 8.24 -3.38 3.43
CA PRO A 145 7.26 -3.32 4.50
C PRO A 145 6.90 -1.86 4.81
N ILE A 146 5.70 -1.63 5.33
CA ILE A 146 5.35 -0.34 5.92
C ILE A 146 6.18 -0.19 7.21
N GLY A 147 6.70 1.00 7.52
CA GLY A 147 7.77 1.23 8.49
C GLY A 147 9.16 0.97 7.94
N GLY A 148 9.30 0.57 6.67
CA GLY A 148 10.58 0.28 6.05
C GLY A 148 11.24 1.52 5.45
N VAL A 149 12.56 1.58 5.59
CA VAL A 149 13.45 2.55 4.94
C VAL A 149 14.50 1.78 4.14
N LEU A 150 14.73 2.15 2.88
CA LEU A 150 15.69 1.49 2.01
C LEU A 150 16.48 2.51 1.20
N ALA A 151 17.80 2.54 1.38
CA ALA A 151 18.72 3.25 0.51
C ALA A 151 19.08 2.37 -0.69
N THR A 152 18.96 2.94 -1.89
CA THR A 152 19.35 2.30 -3.15
C THR A 152 20.32 3.20 -3.92
N GLU A 153 21.18 2.59 -4.75
CA GLU A 153 22.05 3.31 -5.68
C GLU A 153 21.33 3.50 -7.02
N ASN A 154 21.18 4.76 -7.44
CA ASN A 154 20.61 5.21 -8.72
C ASN A 154 19.31 4.54 -9.18
N ALA A 155 18.48 4.06 -8.26
CA ALA A 155 17.30 3.29 -8.61
C ALA A 155 16.13 3.63 -7.71
N VAL A 156 14.93 3.60 -8.27
CA VAL A 156 13.69 3.87 -7.56
C VAL A 156 12.74 2.68 -7.66
N ILE A 157 12.17 2.27 -6.51
CA ILE A 157 11.24 1.14 -6.38
C ILE A 157 9.84 1.72 -6.13
N PRO A 158 8.92 1.69 -7.11
CA PRO A 158 7.60 2.31 -6.94
C PRO A 158 6.78 1.77 -5.77
N TYR A 159 6.85 0.45 -5.50
CA TYR A 159 6.24 -0.15 -4.32
C TYR A 159 7.07 0.02 -3.03
N GLY A 160 8.35 0.40 -3.16
CA GLY A 160 9.19 0.89 -2.06
C GLY A 160 8.77 2.28 -1.58
N VAL A 161 8.16 3.09 -2.45
CA VAL A 161 7.46 4.35 -2.08
C VAL A 161 6.06 4.05 -1.53
N GLY A 162 5.33 3.17 -2.21
CA GLY A 162 3.99 2.75 -1.83
C GLY A 162 2.88 3.26 -2.77
N MET A 163 1.68 2.71 -2.59
CA MET A 163 0.54 3.00 -3.47
C MET A 163 -0.02 4.42 -3.27
N ASP A 164 -0.09 4.90 -2.04
CA ASP A 164 -0.51 6.29 -1.77
C ASP A 164 0.73 7.17 -1.67
N ILE A 165 1.28 7.52 -2.83
CA ILE A 165 2.48 8.34 -2.96
C ILE A 165 2.29 9.65 -2.19
N ALA A 166 3.29 10.01 -1.40
CA ALA A 166 3.34 11.18 -0.55
C ALA A 166 2.13 11.36 0.37
N CYS A 167 1.58 10.23 0.85
CA CYS A 167 0.71 10.24 2.00
C CYS A 167 1.41 10.98 3.14
N ARG A 168 0.69 11.89 3.79
CA ARG A 168 1.24 12.91 4.68
C ARG A 168 0.28 13.29 5.78
N VAL A 169 0.84 13.85 6.83
CA VAL A 169 0.10 14.40 7.95
C VAL A 169 0.34 15.90 7.98
N ARG A 170 -0.72 16.68 8.21
CA ARG A 170 -0.62 18.11 8.46
C ARG A 170 -1.34 18.45 9.76
N LEU A 171 -0.66 19.17 10.63
CA LEU A 171 -1.17 19.65 11.92
C LEU A 171 -1.11 21.17 11.94
N SER A 172 -2.26 21.84 12.04
CA SER A 172 -2.34 23.29 12.26
C SER A 172 -2.62 23.59 13.73
N ILE A 173 -1.85 24.51 14.31
CA ILE A 173 -1.91 24.92 15.71
C ILE A 173 -2.60 26.28 15.80
N PHE A 174 -3.43 26.45 16.82
CA PHE A 174 -4.19 27.67 17.09
C PHE A 174 -3.82 28.24 18.47
N ASN A 175 -4.01 29.54 18.69
CA ASN A 175 -3.78 30.16 20.00
C ASN A 175 -4.91 29.86 20.99
N GLU A 176 -6.04 29.39 20.48
CA GLU A 176 -7.23 29.08 21.23
C GLU A 176 -7.07 27.84 22.10
N SER A 177 -7.66 27.90 23.29
CA SER A 177 -7.75 26.79 24.22
C SER A 177 -8.66 25.68 23.67
N PRO A 178 -8.32 24.38 23.85
CA PRO A 178 -9.11 23.25 23.35
C PRO A 178 -10.53 23.18 23.93
N GLN A 179 -10.79 23.84 25.06
CA GLN A 179 -12.11 23.97 25.71
C GLN A 179 -13.16 24.62 24.79
N ILE A 180 -12.73 25.37 23.76
CA ILE A 180 -13.63 25.91 22.73
C ILE A 180 -14.41 24.80 22.00
N LEU A 181 -13.87 23.59 21.91
CA LEU A 181 -14.56 22.43 21.34
C LEU A 181 -15.78 22.02 22.15
N ASN A 182 -15.77 22.22 23.46
CA ASN A 182 -16.92 21.95 24.32
C ASN A 182 -17.95 23.09 24.22
N ALA A 183 -17.49 24.34 24.22
CA ALA A 183 -18.36 25.51 24.14
C ALA A 183 -19.06 25.66 22.77
N GLN A 184 -18.39 25.28 21.67
CA GLN A 184 -18.86 25.51 20.30
C GLN A 184 -18.88 24.22 19.48
N ARG A 185 -19.20 23.09 20.12
CA ARG A 185 -19.08 21.74 19.53
C ARG A 185 -19.69 21.61 18.14
N GLU A 186 -20.93 22.09 17.97
CA GLU A 186 -21.64 22.01 16.69
C GLU A 186 -20.97 22.82 15.57
N ARG A 187 -20.29 23.93 15.89
CA ARG A 187 -19.52 24.72 14.91
C ARG A 187 -18.39 23.89 14.30
N PHE A 188 -17.58 23.27 15.15
CA PHE A 188 -16.42 22.47 14.75
C PHE A 188 -16.83 21.17 14.03
N LYS A 189 -17.93 20.53 14.48
CA LYS A 189 -18.52 19.38 13.79
C LYS A 189 -18.97 19.73 12.39
N LYS A 190 -19.74 20.81 12.23
CA LYS A 190 -20.23 21.28 10.93
C LYS A 190 -19.06 21.66 10.02
N ALA A 191 -18.02 22.29 10.56
CA ALA A 191 -16.82 22.60 9.79
C ALA A 191 -16.19 21.35 9.16
N LEU A 192 -16.04 20.25 9.91
CA LEU A 192 -15.56 18.98 9.34
C LEU A 192 -16.55 18.39 8.33
N ILE A 193 -17.82 18.25 8.71
CA ILE A 193 -18.84 17.56 7.90
C ILE A 193 -19.02 18.21 6.53
N TYR A 194 -19.02 19.54 6.47
CA TYR A 194 -19.31 20.28 5.23
C TYR A 194 -18.06 20.64 4.42
N ASN A 195 -16.87 20.61 5.01
CA ASN A 195 -15.63 21.04 4.31
C ASN A 195 -14.62 19.90 4.08
N THR A 196 -14.90 18.68 4.53
CA THR A 196 -14.08 17.49 4.23
C THR A 196 -14.87 16.46 3.43
N ARG A 197 -14.17 15.66 2.63
CA ARG A 197 -14.79 14.63 1.79
C ARG A 197 -14.02 13.32 1.82
N PHE A 198 -14.71 12.26 2.23
CA PHE A 198 -14.20 10.89 2.23
C PHE A 198 -14.92 10.04 1.18
N GLY A 199 -14.17 9.18 0.48
CA GLY A 199 -14.67 8.33 -0.60
C GLY A 199 -15.06 9.06 -1.90
N LEU A 200 -15.44 8.27 -2.91
CA LEU A 200 -15.94 8.75 -4.21
C LEU A 200 -17.47 8.96 -4.23
N GLY A 201 -18.15 8.69 -3.12
CA GLY A 201 -19.61 8.76 -3.01
C GLY A 201 -20.16 10.17 -2.77
N LYS A 202 -21.44 10.36 -3.11
CA LYS A 202 -22.23 11.56 -2.77
C LYS A 202 -22.67 11.45 -1.30
N ARG A 203 -22.20 12.34 -0.42
CA ARG A 203 -22.98 12.73 0.77
C ARG A 203 -24.03 13.75 0.33
N ASN A 204 -25.15 13.83 1.05
CA ASN A 204 -26.07 14.96 0.90
C ASN A 204 -25.31 16.25 1.23
N GLY A 205 -25.22 17.17 0.27
CA GLY A 205 -24.24 18.25 0.27
C GLY A 205 -23.13 17.95 -0.74
N GLU A 206 -23.50 17.83 -2.01
CA GLU A 206 -22.52 17.87 -3.09
C GLU A 206 -21.57 19.06 -2.84
N TRP A 207 -20.26 18.91 -3.10
CA TRP A 207 -19.55 20.08 -3.63
C TRP A 207 -20.42 20.49 -4.80
N ASN A 208 -21.09 21.65 -4.75
CA ASN A 208 -21.97 22.09 -5.84
C ASN A 208 -21.28 21.73 -7.14
N VAL A 209 -21.89 20.84 -7.92
CA VAL A 209 -21.35 20.40 -9.20
C VAL A 209 -21.15 21.69 -10.02
N GLY A 210 -19.90 22.17 -10.10
CA GLY A 210 -19.60 23.50 -10.64
C GLY A 210 -18.52 24.30 -9.89
N ASN A 211 -18.34 24.14 -8.57
CA ASN A 211 -17.28 24.86 -7.84
C ASN A 211 -15.99 24.03 -7.84
N ARG A 212 -15.26 24.10 -8.96
CA ARG A 212 -13.91 23.52 -9.09
C ARG A 212 -13.03 24.12 -8.00
N ARG A 213 -12.43 23.26 -7.15
CA ARG A 213 -11.34 23.71 -6.27
C ARG A 213 -10.13 23.99 -7.17
N GLU A 214 -9.51 25.14 -6.94
CA GLU A 214 -8.36 25.60 -7.72
C GLU A 214 -7.12 25.60 -6.84
N HIS A 215 -5.99 25.25 -7.45
CA HIS A 215 -4.66 25.27 -6.87
C HIS A 215 -3.65 25.21 -8.02
N GLU A 216 -2.54 25.94 -7.91
CA GLU A 216 -1.50 26.04 -8.95
C GLU A 216 -0.94 24.69 -9.40
N VAL A 217 -0.97 23.68 -8.51
CA VAL A 217 -0.58 22.29 -8.83
C VAL A 217 -1.35 21.71 -10.01
N LEU A 218 -2.56 22.19 -10.32
CA LEU A 218 -3.32 21.74 -11.49
C LEU A 218 -2.82 22.38 -12.78
N ASP A 219 -2.08 23.48 -12.72
CA ASP A 219 -1.54 24.19 -13.88
C ASP A 219 -0.07 23.80 -14.14
N ASP A 220 0.46 22.87 -13.34
CA ASP A 220 1.83 22.39 -13.42
C ASP A 220 2.15 21.76 -14.80
N PRO A 221 3.25 22.16 -15.47
CA PRO A 221 3.58 21.67 -16.80
C PRO A 221 3.82 20.15 -16.86
N ARG A 222 4.24 19.52 -15.75
CA ARG A 222 4.48 18.06 -15.67
C ARG A 222 3.24 17.24 -16.03
N TRP A 223 2.04 17.80 -15.87
CA TRP A 223 0.81 17.14 -16.33
C TRP A 223 0.84 16.81 -17.82
N ASN A 224 1.51 17.62 -18.64
CA ASN A 224 1.58 17.47 -20.09
C ASN A 224 2.77 16.64 -20.58
N GLU A 225 3.82 16.53 -19.77
CA GLU A 225 5.08 15.85 -20.12
C GLU A 225 4.90 14.33 -20.26
N ILE A 226 4.16 13.71 -19.34
CA ILE A 226 4.07 12.24 -19.26
C ILE A 226 2.66 11.77 -19.65
N PRO A 227 2.51 10.79 -20.58
CA PRO A 227 1.20 10.31 -21.04
C PRO A 227 0.23 9.86 -19.93
N ILE A 228 0.73 9.22 -18.87
CA ILE A 228 -0.13 8.83 -17.74
C ILE A 228 -0.61 10.05 -16.95
N LEU A 229 0.23 11.07 -16.75
CA LEU A 229 -0.16 12.27 -16.02
C LEU A 229 -1.26 13.03 -16.77
N ARG A 230 -1.14 13.20 -18.09
CA ARG A 230 -2.20 13.80 -18.92
C ARG A 230 -3.55 13.10 -18.73
N LYS A 231 -3.55 11.77 -18.75
CA LYS A 231 -4.77 10.96 -18.55
C LYS A 231 -5.34 11.08 -17.13
N LEU A 232 -4.49 11.38 -16.13
CA LEU A 232 -4.88 11.49 -14.73
C LEU A 232 -5.26 12.91 -14.31
N HIS A 233 -5.02 13.93 -15.12
CA HIS A 233 -5.28 15.34 -14.77
C HIS A 233 -6.76 15.60 -14.42
N ASP A 234 -7.70 15.14 -15.25
CA ASP A 234 -9.14 15.23 -14.96
C ASP A 234 -9.53 14.53 -13.65
N LYS A 235 -8.83 13.44 -13.31
CA LYS A 235 -9.03 12.74 -12.05
C LYS A 235 -8.48 13.56 -10.88
N ALA A 236 -7.31 14.16 -11.04
CA ALA A 236 -6.70 15.05 -10.05
C ALA A 236 -7.62 16.23 -9.74
N ILE A 237 -8.19 16.90 -10.77
CA ILE A 237 -9.17 17.97 -10.62
C ILE A 237 -10.35 17.54 -9.75
N LYS A 238 -10.91 16.34 -9.99
CA LYS A 238 -12.05 15.81 -9.22
C LYS A 238 -11.70 15.39 -7.80
N GLN A 239 -10.42 15.11 -7.51
CA GLN A 239 -9.95 14.60 -6.23
C GLN A 239 -9.28 15.67 -5.36
N LEU A 240 -8.94 16.82 -5.92
CA LEU A 240 -8.24 17.90 -5.24
C LEU A 240 -8.99 18.36 -3.98
N GLY A 241 -8.29 18.36 -2.85
CA GLY A 241 -8.84 18.78 -1.56
C GLY A 241 -9.81 17.77 -0.92
N THR A 242 -9.77 16.51 -1.34
CA THR A 242 -10.51 15.42 -0.68
C THR A 242 -9.63 14.64 0.30
N SER A 243 -10.21 14.14 1.38
CA SER A 243 -9.51 13.44 2.46
C SER A 243 -9.30 11.97 2.16
N GLY A 244 -10.22 11.33 1.45
CA GLY A 244 -10.00 9.99 0.94
C GLY A 244 -10.62 8.81 1.66
N THR A 245 -9.87 7.71 1.78
CA THR A 245 -10.38 6.39 2.21
C THR A 245 -9.41 5.67 3.14
N SER A 246 -9.87 4.63 3.84
CA SER A 246 -9.09 3.86 4.83
C SER A 246 -8.62 4.71 6.02
N ASN A 247 -7.32 4.68 6.35
CA ASN A 247 -6.71 5.31 7.53
C ASN A 247 -6.59 6.83 7.41
N HIS A 248 -7.20 7.43 6.40
CA HIS A 248 -7.26 8.86 6.20
C HIS A 248 -8.28 9.47 7.15
N PHE A 249 -7.96 10.61 7.73
CA PHE A 249 -8.80 11.28 8.70
C PHE A 249 -8.64 12.81 8.67
N ALA A 250 -9.60 13.47 9.31
CA ALA A 250 -9.54 14.87 9.68
C ALA A 250 -10.10 15.00 11.10
N GLU A 251 -9.37 15.64 12.01
CA GLU A 251 -9.72 15.69 13.42
C GLU A 251 -9.36 17.01 14.09
N TRP A 252 -10.22 17.43 15.01
CA TRP A 252 -9.89 18.43 16.00
C TRP A 252 -9.32 17.74 17.22
N ALA A 253 -8.16 18.21 17.68
CA ALA A 253 -7.42 17.62 18.77
C ALA A 253 -6.95 18.68 19.78
N GLU A 254 -6.78 18.22 21.01
CA GLU A 254 -6.16 18.97 22.10
C GLU A 254 -4.64 18.74 22.04
N LEU A 255 -3.86 19.80 21.90
CA LEU A 255 -2.40 19.78 21.89
C LEU A 255 -1.90 20.12 23.29
N ASP A 256 -1.11 19.21 23.86
CA ASP A 256 -0.41 19.34 25.14
C ASP A 256 1.08 19.59 24.88
N VAL A 257 1.53 20.81 25.15
CA VAL A 257 2.89 21.26 24.88
C VAL A 257 3.81 20.82 26.01
N LEU A 258 4.79 19.96 25.69
CA LEU A 258 5.70 19.39 26.68
C LEU A 258 6.96 20.22 26.86
N GLU A 259 7.39 20.90 25.80
CA GLU A 259 8.62 21.69 25.78
C GLU A 259 8.42 23.02 25.04
N ASP A 260 9.21 24.03 25.42
CA ASP A 260 9.27 25.29 24.68
C ASP A 260 9.78 25.04 23.27
N TYR A 261 9.09 25.59 22.28
CA TYR A 261 9.52 25.53 20.88
C TYR A 261 9.18 26.86 20.17
N PRO A 262 10.09 27.84 20.22
CA PRO A 262 9.83 29.21 19.75
C PRO A 262 9.36 29.32 18.29
N ASP A 263 9.90 28.49 17.39
CA ASP A 263 9.56 28.54 15.96
C ASP A 263 8.09 28.20 15.67
N LEU A 264 7.48 27.39 16.55
CA LEU A 264 6.05 27.08 16.51
C LEU A 264 5.23 27.96 17.46
N GLY A 265 5.89 28.86 18.18
CA GLY A 265 5.31 29.72 19.20
C GLY A 265 4.79 28.95 20.42
N LEU A 266 5.36 27.78 20.74
CA LEU A 266 4.91 26.89 21.80
C LEU A 266 5.64 27.15 23.11
N LYS A 267 4.92 27.09 24.23
CA LYS A 267 5.48 27.14 25.59
C LYS A 267 5.02 25.93 26.40
N ALA A 268 5.93 25.34 27.16
CA ALA A 268 5.69 24.16 27.98
C ALA A 268 4.52 24.39 28.96
N GLY A 269 3.64 23.39 29.07
CA GLY A 269 2.45 23.42 29.92
C GLY A 269 1.23 24.12 29.29
N GLU A 270 1.35 24.68 28.08
CA GLU A 270 0.20 25.21 27.36
C GLU A 270 -0.68 24.10 26.78
N LEU A 271 -1.99 24.30 26.86
CA LEU A 271 -2.99 23.52 26.13
C LEU A 271 -3.54 24.34 24.96
N ARG A 272 -3.36 23.83 23.75
CA ARG A 272 -3.82 24.50 22.52
C ARG A 272 -4.78 23.64 21.73
N LEU A 273 -5.61 24.27 20.92
CA LEU A 273 -6.37 23.59 19.88
C LEU A 273 -5.46 23.29 18.70
N CYS A 274 -5.62 22.12 18.08
CA CYS A 274 -5.03 21.82 16.78
C CYS A 274 -6.02 21.10 15.84
N PHE A 275 -5.74 21.20 14.55
CA PHE A 275 -6.46 20.51 13.48
C PHE A 275 -5.49 19.62 12.71
N VAL A 276 -5.77 18.32 12.70
CA VAL A 276 -4.89 17.31 12.10
C VAL A 276 -5.60 16.66 10.94
N THR A 277 -4.89 16.48 9.83
CA THR A 277 -5.37 15.68 8.70
C THR A 277 -4.32 14.68 8.27
N HIS A 278 -4.79 13.51 7.84
CA HIS A 278 -3.98 12.46 7.23
C HIS A 278 -4.60 12.11 5.88
N SER A 279 -3.87 12.41 4.80
CA SER A 279 -4.29 12.12 3.42
C SER A 279 -3.07 12.00 2.51
N GLY A 280 -3.30 11.76 1.21
CA GLY A 280 -2.23 11.55 0.23
C GLY A 280 -2.66 11.95 -1.17
N SER A 281 -1.95 11.42 -2.16
CA SER A 281 -2.15 11.72 -3.59
C SER A 281 -3.37 11.02 -4.22
N ARG A 282 -4.18 10.35 -3.40
CA ARG A 282 -5.51 9.82 -3.76
C ARG A 282 -5.40 8.72 -4.82
N GLY A 283 -6.48 8.53 -5.59
CA GLY A 283 -6.51 7.55 -6.65
C GLY A 283 -5.68 7.94 -7.87
N MET A 284 -5.10 9.14 -7.89
CA MET A 284 -4.11 9.56 -8.89
C MET A 284 -2.76 8.90 -8.59
N GLY A 285 -2.19 9.10 -7.40
CA GLY A 285 -0.93 8.46 -7.02
C GLY A 285 -0.97 6.94 -7.05
N ALA A 286 -2.09 6.33 -6.63
CA ALA A 286 -2.27 4.88 -6.72
C ALA A 286 -2.16 4.33 -8.16
N GLN A 287 -2.60 5.09 -9.17
CA GLN A 287 -2.46 4.67 -10.57
C GLN A 287 -1.05 4.90 -11.11
N ILE A 288 -0.36 5.95 -10.66
CA ILE A 288 1.06 6.17 -10.95
C ILE A 288 1.87 5.00 -10.39
N ALA A 289 1.74 4.71 -9.09
CA ALA A 289 2.43 3.62 -8.43
C ALA A 289 2.19 2.27 -9.13
N GLN A 290 0.94 1.97 -9.48
CA GLN A 290 0.60 0.73 -10.19
C GLN A 290 1.27 0.66 -11.56
N ARG A 291 1.11 1.70 -12.40
CA ARG A 291 1.67 1.73 -13.76
C ARG A 291 3.18 1.51 -13.75
N PHE A 292 3.89 2.28 -12.94
CA PHE A 292 5.36 2.20 -12.92
C PHE A 292 5.88 0.94 -12.24
N THR A 293 5.11 0.33 -11.33
CA THR A 293 5.43 -1.01 -10.84
C THR A 293 5.30 -2.07 -11.94
N ASP A 294 4.27 -1.97 -12.78
CA ASP A 294 4.09 -2.92 -13.88
C ASP A 294 5.20 -2.77 -14.93
N ILE A 295 5.64 -1.54 -15.20
CA ILE A 295 6.83 -1.26 -16.01
C ILE A 295 8.08 -1.88 -15.35
N ALA A 296 8.34 -1.59 -14.07
CA ALA A 296 9.50 -2.12 -13.36
C ALA A 296 9.57 -3.65 -13.39
N LYS A 297 8.43 -4.33 -13.21
CA LYS A 297 8.35 -5.80 -13.31
C LYS A 297 8.66 -6.34 -14.71
N SER A 298 8.34 -5.55 -15.74
CA SER A 298 8.61 -5.90 -17.14
C SER A 298 10.08 -5.71 -17.52
N VAL A 299 10.76 -4.73 -16.91
CA VAL A 299 12.21 -4.51 -17.06
C VAL A 299 13.03 -5.59 -16.32
N HIS A 300 12.45 -6.18 -15.27
CA HIS A 300 13.10 -7.24 -14.49
C HIS A 300 12.35 -8.58 -14.57
N PRO A 301 12.21 -9.20 -15.76
CA PRO A 301 11.44 -10.42 -15.96
C PRO A 301 12.00 -11.62 -15.18
N ASP A 302 13.31 -11.66 -14.93
CA ASP A 302 13.99 -12.79 -14.30
C ASP A 302 14.09 -12.70 -12.76
N LEU A 303 13.62 -11.61 -12.14
CA LEU A 303 13.53 -11.54 -10.67
C LEU A 303 12.66 -12.67 -10.12
N PRO A 304 13.09 -13.39 -9.07
CA PRO A 304 12.27 -14.44 -8.48
C PRO A 304 10.93 -13.89 -7.96
N PRO A 305 9.86 -14.71 -7.88
CA PRO A 305 8.53 -14.25 -7.49
C PRO A 305 8.48 -13.47 -6.16
N ALA A 306 9.33 -13.84 -5.19
CA ALA A 306 9.45 -13.17 -3.89
C ALA A 306 9.96 -11.71 -3.99
N TYR A 307 10.70 -11.38 -5.05
CA TYR A 307 11.32 -10.07 -5.28
C TYR A 307 10.57 -9.23 -6.32
N LYS A 308 9.59 -9.80 -7.03
CA LYS A 308 8.84 -9.07 -8.09
C LYS A 308 8.18 -7.77 -7.61
N GLN A 309 7.76 -7.71 -6.35
CA GLN A 309 7.18 -6.48 -5.77
C GLN A 309 8.23 -5.41 -5.42
N LEU A 310 9.52 -5.76 -5.50
CA LEU A 310 10.67 -4.88 -5.29
C LEU A 310 11.37 -4.53 -6.62
N SER A 311 10.74 -4.81 -7.77
CA SER A 311 11.28 -4.41 -9.07
C SER A 311 11.48 -2.89 -9.11
N TRP A 312 12.58 -2.43 -9.70
CA TRP A 312 12.98 -1.04 -9.71
C TRP A 312 13.01 -0.45 -11.12
N LEU A 313 13.24 0.85 -11.18
CA LEU A 313 13.56 1.61 -12.39
C LEU A 313 14.87 2.36 -12.13
N ASP A 314 15.81 2.27 -13.06
CA ASP A 314 17.07 3.02 -12.99
C ASP A 314 16.82 4.49 -13.36
N LEU A 315 17.36 5.43 -12.58
CA LEU A 315 17.17 6.86 -12.81
C LEU A 315 17.89 7.37 -14.06
N ASP A 316 18.79 6.60 -14.66
CA ASP A 316 19.39 6.93 -15.96
C ASP A 316 18.46 6.60 -17.15
N THR A 317 17.28 6.04 -16.90
CA THR A 317 16.31 5.64 -17.94
C THR A 317 15.11 6.57 -18.02
N ASP A 318 14.50 6.66 -19.21
CA ASP A 318 13.27 7.43 -19.43
C ASP A 318 12.13 6.99 -18.49
N ASP A 319 12.00 5.68 -18.24
CA ASP A 319 10.98 5.14 -17.33
C ASP A 319 11.26 5.53 -15.88
N GLY A 320 12.52 5.48 -15.44
CA GLY A 320 12.93 5.93 -14.10
C GLY A 320 12.68 7.41 -13.88
N MET A 321 13.13 8.26 -14.81
CA MET A 321 12.88 9.70 -14.74
C MET A 321 11.39 10.05 -14.86
N SER A 322 10.64 9.32 -15.68
CA SER A 322 9.19 9.49 -15.75
C SER A 322 8.51 9.14 -14.44
N TYR A 323 8.92 8.07 -13.75
CA TYR A 323 8.40 7.77 -12.42
C TYR A 323 8.80 8.84 -11.41
N TRP A 324 10.06 9.29 -11.42
CA TRP A 324 10.56 10.32 -10.53
C TRP A 324 9.76 11.62 -10.65
N THR A 325 9.54 12.11 -11.86
CA THR A 325 8.72 13.29 -12.14
C THR A 325 7.26 13.09 -11.70
N ALA A 326 6.67 11.94 -12.00
CA ALA A 326 5.29 11.62 -11.62
C ALA A 326 5.10 11.47 -10.10
N MET A 327 6.09 10.90 -9.41
CA MET A 327 6.12 10.77 -7.96
C MET A 327 6.18 12.16 -7.30
N ASN A 328 7.07 13.04 -7.77
CA ASN A 328 7.18 14.41 -7.27
C ASN A 328 5.89 15.22 -7.46
N LEU A 329 5.27 15.15 -8.65
CA LEU A 329 3.97 15.80 -8.89
C LEU A 329 2.86 15.24 -7.99
N ALA A 330 2.86 13.93 -7.74
CA ALA A 330 1.93 13.33 -6.78
C ALA A 330 2.18 13.85 -5.35
N GLY A 331 3.44 14.11 -5.00
CA GLY A 331 3.88 14.82 -3.81
C GLY A 331 3.21 16.18 -3.64
N ASP A 332 3.40 17.04 -4.64
CA ASP A 332 2.85 18.40 -4.64
C ASP A 332 1.32 18.39 -4.61
N PHE A 333 0.70 17.46 -5.34
CA PHE A 333 -0.75 17.29 -5.34
C PHE A 333 -1.28 16.86 -3.96
N ALA A 334 -0.57 15.99 -3.24
CA ALA A 334 -0.92 15.62 -1.88
C ALA A 334 -0.87 16.83 -0.94
N SER A 335 0.19 17.66 -0.99
CA SER A 335 0.26 18.88 -0.18
C SER A 335 -0.88 19.85 -0.50
N ALA A 336 -1.15 20.10 -1.79
CA ALA A 336 -2.25 20.93 -2.24
C ALA A 336 -3.61 20.47 -1.69
N CYS A 337 -3.84 19.16 -1.61
CA CYS A 337 -5.04 18.61 -0.98
C CYS A 337 -5.16 19.01 0.50
N HIS A 338 -4.08 18.87 1.27
CA HIS A 338 -4.05 19.27 2.68
C HIS A 338 -4.23 20.78 2.86
N GLN A 339 -3.55 21.59 2.06
CA GLN A 339 -3.69 23.06 2.10
C GLN A 339 -5.15 23.48 1.91
N LEU A 340 -5.86 22.91 0.93
CA LEU A 340 -7.26 23.22 0.68
C LEU A 340 -8.20 22.69 1.76
N ILE A 341 -7.94 21.50 2.30
CA ILE A 341 -8.72 20.97 3.43
C ILE A 341 -8.59 21.89 4.64
N HIS A 342 -7.35 22.24 5.03
CA HIS A 342 -7.08 23.13 6.14
C HIS A 342 -7.70 24.51 5.90
N LYS A 343 -7.46 25.13 4.73
CA LYS A 343 -8.04 26.43 4.38
C LYS A 343 -9.56 26.46 4.55
N THR A 344 -10.26 25.48 3.99
CA THR A 344 -11.74 25.48 4.00
C THR A 344 -12.33 25.16 5.38
N VAL A 345 -11.79 24.16 6.08
CA VAL A 345 -12.25 23.80 7.44
C VAL A 345 -11.98 24.94 8.41
N ILE A 346 -10.78 25.51 8.41
CA ILE A 346 -10.36 26.55 9.34
C ILE A 346 -11.15 27.84 9.10
N THR A 347 -11.33 28.24 7.83
CA THR A 347 -12.16 29.42 7.48
C THR A 347 -13.58 29.27 8.01
N ALA A 348 -14.20 28.09 7.89
CA ALA A 348 -15.54 27.84 8.43
C ALA A 348 -15.60 27.95 9.97
N THR A 349 -14.47 27.77 10.66
CA THR A 349 -14.35 27.97 12.11
C THR A 349 -13.90 29.37 12.51
N GLY A 350 -13.61 30.28 11.58
CA GLY A 350 -13.12 31.64 11.88
C GLY A 350 -11.82 31.72 12.69
N LEU A 351 -11.10 30.60 12.83
CA LEU A 351 -9.82 30.54 13.55
C LEU A 351 -8.69 31.08 12.67
N LYS A 352 -7.60 31.51 13.31
CA LYS A 352 -6.35 31.89 12.63
C LYS A 352 -5.25 30.91 13.01
N VAL A 353 -4.59 30.34 12.01
CA VAL A 353 -3.46 29.44 12.22
C VAL A 353 -2.31 30.23 12.82
N ALA A 354 -1.79 29.77 13.96
CA ALA A 354 -0.59 30.33 14.59
C ALA A 354 0.66 29.73 13.95
N SER A 355 0.69 28.41 13.81
CA SER A 355 1.78 27.64 13.20
C SER A 355 1.26 26.32 12.65
N PHE A 356 2.07 25.61 11.87
CA PHE A 356 1.72 24.27 11.39
C PHE A 356 2.97 23.41 11.23
N VAL A 357 2.76 22.09 11.25
CA VAL A 357 3.77 21.07 10.95
C VAL A 357 3.20 20.15 9.88
N GLU A 358 4.01 19.75 8.90
CA GLU A 358 3.64 18.83 7.83
C GLU A 358 4.80 17.93 7.45
N ASN A 359 4.56 16.64 7.30
CA ASN A 359 5.55 15.66 6.86
C ASN A 359 4.88 14.53 6.06
N HIS A 360 5.54 14.07 4.99
CA HIS A 360 5.10 12.90 4.21
C HIS A 360 5.88 11.65 4.58
N HIS A 361 5.24 10.49 4.39
CA HIS A 361 5.73 9.20 4.90
C HIS A 361 5.76 8.05 3.88
N ASN A 362 5.40 8.34 2.63
CA ASN A 362 5.48 7.41 1.50
C ASN A 362 6.17 8.10 0.32
N PHE A 363 7.48 8.14 0.28
CA PHE A 363 8.22 8.89 -0.74
C PHE A 363 9.64 8.35 -0.93
N ALA A 364 10.32 8.85 -1.96
CA ALA A 364 11.74 8.63 -2.16
C ALA A 364 12.46 9.97 -2.33
N TRP A 365 13.64 10.11 -1.74
CA TRP A 365 14.45 11.33 -1.78
C TRP A 365 15.87 10.99 -2.21
N GLU A 366 16.51 11.90 -2.94
CA GLU A 366 17.95 11.85 -3.13
C GLU A 366 18.61 12.47 -1.90
N GLU A 367 19.46 11.70 -1.22
CA GLU A 367 20.19 12.14 -0.02
C GLU A 367 21.65 11.67 -0.09
N GLU A 368 22.53 12.42 0.56
CA GLU A 368 23.95 12.09 0.64
C GLU A 368 24.26 11.35 1.95
N TYR A 369 24.88 10.18 1.82
CA TYR A 369 25.40 9.39 2.93
C TYR A 369 26.82 8.93 2.58
N ASP A 370 27.76 9.11 3.52
CA ASP A 370 29.15 8.67 3.34
C ASP A 370 29.80 9.19 2.04
N GLY A 371 29.45 10.44 1.62
CA GLY A 371 29.93 11.07 0.39
C GLY A 371 29.33 10.50 -0.91
N LYS A 372 28.30 9.65 -0.81
CA LYS A 372 27.59 9.05 -1.95
C LYS A 372 26.14 9.50 -1.95
N ARG A 373 25.58 9.75 -3.13
CA ARG A 373 24.15 10.03 -3.29
C ARG A 373 23.39 8.73 -3.45
N TRP A 374 22.37 8.55 -2.62
CA TRP A 374 21.46 7.41 -2.66
C TRP A 374 20.02 7.87 -2.73
N ILE A 375 19.17 7.00 -3.25
CA ILE A 375 17.73 7.18 -3.24
C ILE A 375 17.17 6.50 -2.00
N ILE A 376 16.68 7.30 -1.05
CA ILE A 376 16.15 6.84 0.22
C ILE A 376 14.65 6.68 0.09
N HIS A 377 14.19 5.44 0.07
CA HIS A 377 12.78 5.09 0.09
C HIS A 377 12.30 5.07 1.53
N ARG A 378 11.23 5.80 1.86
CA ARG A 378 10.52 5.68 3.12
C ARG A 378 9.07 5.33 2.83
N LYS A 379 8.61 4.22 3.41
CA LYS A 379 7.23 3.76 3.28
C LYS A 379 6.63 3.52 4.64
N GLY A 380 5.68 4.35 5.04
CA GLY A 380 5.28 4.49 6.43
C GLY A 380 6.46 4.83 7.34
N ALA A 381 7.37 5.70 6.88
CA ALA A 381 8.45 6.23 7.68
C ALA A 381 8.71 7.68 7.28
N THR A 382 9.17 8.50 8.20
CA THR A 382 9.30 9.95 8.02
C THR A 382 10.73 10.40 8.19
N PRO A 383 11.19 11.44 7.46
CA PRO A 383 12.46 12.09 7.76
C PRO A 383 12.55 12.53 9.23
N ALA A 384 13.72 12.35 9.81
CA ALA A 384 14.06 12.59 11.21
C ALA A 384 15.54 12.99 11.35
N ALA A 385 16.05 13.76 10.39
CA ALA A 385 17.34 14.42 10.50
C ALA A 385 17.36 15.33 11.75
N THR A 386 18.54 15.71 12.24
CA THR A 386 18.67 16.54 13.43
C THR A 386 17.88 17.85 13.27
N GLY A 387 16.89 18.07 14.14
CA GLY A 387 16.03 19.26 14.12
C GLY A 387 14.85 19.20 13.14
N GLU A 388 14.70 18.12 12.36
CA GLU A 388 13.58 17.91 11.44
C GLU A 388 12.27 17.78 12.23
N LEU A 389 11.30 18.65 11.96
CA LEU A 389 9.98 18.59 12.60
C LEU A 389 9.12 17.50 11.98
N GLY A 390 8.42 16.72 12.82
CA GLY A 390 7.53 15.66 12.36
C GLY A 390 6.24 15.56 13.16
N VAL A 391 5.20 15.01 12.52
CA VAL A 391 3.95 14.60 13.17
C VAL A 391 3.83 13.08 13.04
N ILE A 392 3.67 12.41 14.17
CA ILE A 392 3.43 10.96 14.28
C ILE A 392 2.02 10.76 14.84
N PRO A 393 0.99 10.55 13.99
CA PRO A 393 -0.37 10.28 14.46
C PRO A 393 -0.47 8.98 15.26
N GLY A 394 -1.32 9.01 16.29
CA GLY A 394 -1.71 7.83 17.05
C GLY A 394 -2.77 7.01 16.32
N THR A 395 -3.92 6.86 16.95
CA THR A 395 -5.12 6.27 16.33
C THR A 395 -6.25 7.29 16.37
N MET A 396 -7.45 6.93 15.89
CA MET A 396 -8.64 7.78 16.04
C MET A 396 -8.99 8.13 17.50
N ALA A 397 -8.36 7.51 18.50
CA ALA A 397 -8.69 7.72 19.90
C ALA A 397 -7.48 7.64 20.86
N ASP A 398 -6.26 7.71 20.33
CA ASP A 398 -5.03 7.67 21.10
C ASP A 398 -4.14 8.85 20.76
N LYS A 399 -3.21 9.18 21.67
CA LYS A 399 -2.29 10.30 21.48
C LYS A 399 -1.45 10.16 20.20
N GLY A 400 -1.37 11.23 19.44
CA GLY A 400 -0.30 11.48 18.48
C GLY A 400 0.76 12.40 19.06
N TYR A 401 1.84 12.61 18.30
CA TYR A 401 3.07 13.26 18.76
C TYR A 401 3.54 14.29 17.74
N VAL A 402 3.98 15.44 18.23
CA VAL A 402 4.82 16.38 17.49
C VAL A 402 6.25 16.17 17.97
N VAL A 403 7.16 15.89 17.05
CA VAL A 403 8.50 15.45 17.34
C VAL A 403 9.55 16.26 16.60
N ILE A 404 10.78 16.21 17.09
CA ILE A 404 11.97 16.60 16.35
C ILE A 404 12.88 15.40 16.12
N GLY A 405 13.50 15.33 14.94
CA GLY A 405 14.48 14.31 14.60
C GLY A 405 15.80 14.47 15.36
N LEU A 406 16.41 13.35 15.70
CA LEU A 406 17.72 13.29 16.37
C LEU A 406 18.88 13.01 15.39
N GLY A 407 18.60 12.68 14.12
CA GLY A 407 19.63 12.46 13.09
C GLY A 407 20.37 11.12 13.23
N ASN A 408 19.66 10.07 13.61
CA ASN A 408 20.24 8.74 13.73
C ASN A 408 20.59 8.16 12.34
N GLN A 409 21.89 8.00 12.08
CA GLN A 409 22.38 7.55 10.77
C GLN A 409 22.08 6.08 10.47
N GLU A 410 21.91 5.24 11.49
CA GLU A 410 21.54 3.83 11.30
C GLU A 410 20.08 3.71 10.82
N SER A 411 19.23 4.69 11.13
CA SER A 411 17.85 4.75 10.63
C SER A 411 17.74 5.47 9.28
N LEU A 412 18.88 5.87 8.67
CA LEU A 412 18.90 6.78 7.52
C LEU A 412 18.12 8.06 7.82
N ASN A 413 18.36 8.63 9.00
CA ASN A 413 17.71 9.83 9.50
C ASN A 413 16.17 9.72 9.38
N SER A 414 15.61 8.61 9.84
CA SER A 414 14.17 8.32 9.73
C SER A 414 13.55 7.89 11.05
N SER A 415 12.23 8.04 11.14
CA SER A 415 11.40 7.64 12.28
C SER A 415 10.07 7.01 11.83
N SER A 416 9.29 6.50 12.79
CA SER A 416 7.94 5.98 12.52
C SER A 416 7.00 7.05 11.98
N HIS A 417 6.02 6.63 11.18
CA HIS A 417 4.96 7.50 10.68
C HIS A 417 3.67 7.43 11.51
N GLY A 418 3.53 6.45 12.41
CA GLY A 418 2.34 6.30 13.22
C GLY A 418 2.40 5.08 14.12
N ALA A 419 1.25 4.53 14.49
CA ALA A 419 1.19 3.36 15.38
C ALA A 419 1.46 2.01 14.68
N GLY A 420 1.19 1.92 13.38
CA GLY A 420 1.32 0.67 12.61
C GLY A 420 0.30 -0.40 12.98
N ARG A 421 0.09 -1.39 12.10
CA ARG A 421 -0.92 -2.44 12.29
C ARG A 421 -0.25 -3.78 12.57
N PRO A 422 -0.54 -4.47 13.67
CA PRO A 422 0.04 -5.77 13.93
C PRO A 422 -0.63 -6.92 13.15
N ARG A 423 -1.68 -6.62 12.35
CA ARG A 423 -2.46 -7.59 11.57
C ARG A 423 -3.05 -6.94 10.31
N SER A 424 -3.42 -7.75 9.33
CA SER A 424 -4.16 -7.29 8.14
C SER A 424 -5.53 -6.66 8.48
N ARG A 425 -6.03 -5.77 7.61
CA ARG A 425 -7.38 -5.19 7.73
C ARG A 425 -8.46 -6.26 7.87
N THR A 426 -8.39 -7.32 7.06
CA THR A 426 -9.35 -8.43 7.11
C THR A 426 -9.32 -9.14 8.45
N ALA A 427 -8.13 -9.42 8.98
CA ALA A 427 -7.99 -10.04 10.30
C ALA A 427 -8.57 -9.14 11.40
N SER A 428 -8.33 -7.83 11.34
CA SER A 428 -8.90 -6.86 12.29
C SER A 428 -10.43 -6.81 12.22
N LYS A 429 -11.04 -6.84 11.02
CA LYS A 429 -12.51 -6.87 10.88
C LYS A 429 -13.17 -8.11 11.48
N ASN A 430 -12.45 -9.22 11.53
CA ASN A 430 -12.98 -10.48 12.05
C ASN A 430 -13.00 -10.54 13.58
N ILE A 431 -12.20 -9.70 14.26
CA ILE A 431 -12.03 -9.77 15.72
C ILE A 431 -12.51 -8.50 16.44
N ILE A 432 -12.56 -7.35 15.75
CA ILE A 432 -12.98 -6.07 16.35
C ILE A 432 -14.45 -5.81 16.02
N THR A 433 -15.25 -5.64 17.05
CA THR A 433 -16.65 -5.26 16.93
C THR A 433 -16.83 -3.73 16.98
N ARG A 434 -17.91 -3.22 16.38
CA ARG A 434 -18.26 -1.79 16.49
C ARG A 434 -18.47 -1.36 17.93
N ASN A 435 -19.12 -2.19 18.75
CA ASN A 435 -19.34 -1.90 20.17
C ASN A 435 -18.02 -1.70 20.94
N GLN A 436 -17.03 -2.58 20.75
CA GLN A 436 -15.71 -2.43 21.39
C GLN A 436 -15.00 -1.13 20.99
N ARG A 437 -15.10 -0.75 19.70
CA ARG A 437 -14.56 0.55 19.22
C ARG A 437 -15.30 1.71 19.87
N ASP A 438 -16.63 1.71 19.83
CA ASP A 438 -17.46 2.82 20.29
C ASP A 438 -17.35 3.02 21.81
N GLU A 439 -17.25 1.93 22.58
CA GLU A 439 -16.94 1.99 24.00
C GLU A 439 -15.56 2.57 24.28
N TYR A 440 -14.54 2.22 23.48
CA TYR A 440 -13.21 2.79 23.61
C TYR A 440 -13.22 4.30 23.34
N LEU A 441 -13.83 4.72 22.22
CA LEU A 441 -14.01 6.13 21.88
C LEU A 441 -14.71 6.91 22.99
N LYS A 442 -15.79 6.35 23.54
CA LYS A 442 -16.53 6.97 24.65
C LYS A 442 -15.66 7.13 25.90
N ARG A 443 -14.87 6.11 26.26
CA ARG A 443 -13.93 6.20 27.41
C ARG A 443 -12.87 7.27 27.20
N GLN A 444 -12.42 7.46 25.97
CA GLN A 444 -11.43 8.48 25.60
C GLN A 444 -12.04 9.89 25.36
N GLY A 445 -13.36 10.02 25.45
CA GLY A 445 -14.06 11.29 25.20
C GLY A 445 -14.00 11.75 23.74
N VAL A 446 -13.89 10.81 22.80
CA VAL A 446 -13.78 11.09 21.35
C VAL A 446 -15.10 10.89 20.65
N GLU A 447 -15.52 11.88 19.87
CA GLU A 447 -16.69 11.78 18.99
C GLU A 447 -16.28 11.44 17.57
N LEU A 448 -16.72 10.28 17.09
CA LEU A 448 -16.54 9.86 15.70
C LEU A 448 -17.76 10.30 14.87
N LEU A 449 -17.57 11.26 13.96
CA LEU A 449 -18.64 11.85 13.15
C LEU A 449 -19.20 10.92 12.08
N ASN A 450 -18.45 9.87 11.73
CA ASN A 450 -18.90 8.86 10.78
C ASN A 450 -19.05 7.51 11.51
N PRO A 451 -20.26 7.15 11.98
CA PRO A 451 -20.48 5.91 12.72
C PRO A 451 -20.17 4.65 11.88
N ASP A 452 -20.19 4.79 10.55
CA ASP A 452 -19.87 3.75 9.57
C ASP A 452 -18.39 3.68 9.21
N ALA A 453 -17.51 4.39 9.92
CA ALA A 453 -16.07 4.19 9.79
C ALA A 453 -15.72 2.71 10.04
N GLY A 454 -14.67 2.24 9.35
CA GLY A 454 -14.29 0.84 9.42
C GLY A 454 -13.76 0.42 10.79
N VAL A 455 -14.11 -0.79 11.22
CA VAL A 455 -13.55 -1.38 12.45
C VAL A 455 -12.09 -1.82 12.25
N ASP A 456 -11.64 -1.94 11.01
CA ASP A 456 -10.21 -2.08 10.68
C ASP A 456 -9.42 -0.82 10.96
N GLU A 457 -10.05 0.33 11.19
CA GLU A 457 -9.38 1.57 11.60
C GLU A 457 -9.52 1.84 13.10
N ALA A 458 -10.19 0.96 13.86
CA ALA A 458 -10.37 1.12 15.29
C ALA A 458 -9.01 1.13 16.02
N PRO A 459 -8.87 1.79 17.18
CA PRO A 459 -7.63 1.82 17.97
C PRO A 459 -7.02 0.43 18.21
N GLN A 460 -7.87 -0.57 18.44
CA GLN A 460 -7.49 -1.97 18.68
C GLN A 460 -6.89 -2.68 17.44
N ALA A 461 -6.98 -2.07 16.26
CA ALA A 461 -6.39 -2.56 15.01
C ALA A 461 -4.93 -2.11 14.85
N TYR A 462 -4.42 -1.27 15.75
CA TYR A 462 -3.08 -0.70 15.71
C TYR A 462 -2.21 -1.19 16.88
N LYS A 463 -0.90 -1.03 16.77
CA LYS A 463 0.01 -1.19 17.93
C LYS A 463 -0.23 -0.02 18.90
N ASN A 464 0.27 -0.13 20.12
CA ASN A 464 0.18 0.96 21.09
C ASN A 464 1.12 2.11 20.68
N PRO A 465 0.61 3.32 20.39
CA PRO A 465 1.44 4.46 19.96
C PRO A 465 2.54 4.83 20.98
N ALA A 466 2.24 4.76 22.28
CA ALA A 466 3.22 5.07 23.33
C ALA A 466 4.37 4.06 23.36
N LYS A 467 4.09 2.78 23.08
CA LYS A 467 5.13 1.75 22.96
C LYS A 467 5.99 1.98 21.71
N VAL A 468 5.38 2.33 20.59
CA VAL A 468 6.08 2.69 19.35
C VAL A 468 7.02 3.87 19.58
N MET A 469 6.57 4.90 20.30
CA MET A 469 7.40 6.06 20.65
C MET A 469 8.54 5.69 21.60
N ALA A 470 8.28 4.86 22.61
CA ALA A 470 9.33 4.43 23.54
C ALA A 470 10.45 3.62 22.84
N GLN A 471 10.11 2.85 21.80
CA GLN A 471 11.04 2.03 21.03
C GLN A 471 11.89 2.83 20.02
N GLN A 472 11.68 4.14 19.88
CA GLN A 472 12.43 5.01 18.96
C GLN A 472 12.93 6.30 19.63
N ALA A 473 13.17 6.24 20.94
CA ALA A 473 13.63 7.39 21.73
C ALA A 473 15.00 7.93 21.27
N ASP A 474 15.78 7.12 20.55
CA ASP A 474 17.04 7.48 19.89
C ASP A 474 16.87 8.03 18.47
N LEU A 475 15.66 8.01 17.91
CA LEU A 475 15.34 8.55 16.58
C LEU A 475 14.72 9.94 16.66
N VAL A 476 13.85 10.15 17.65
CA VAL A 476 13.05 11.39 17.79
C VAL A 476 12.86 11.78 19.24
N ARG A 477 12.71 13.09 19.47
CA ARG A 477 12.30 13.67 20.76
C ARG A 477 10.93 14.32 20.63
N THR A 478 10.03 14.04 21.57
CA THR A 478 8.67 14.59 21.57
C THR A 478 8.65 16.00 22.17
N ILE A 479 8.10 16.98 21.44
CA ILE A 479 7.91 18.36 21.92
C ILE A 479 6.47 18.66 22.31
N ALA A 480 5.49 17.93 21.76
CA ALA A 480 4.09 18.02 22.15
C ALA A 480 3.36 16.70 21.88
N THR A 481 2.24 16.47 22.55
CA THR A 481 1.30 15.39 22.22
C THR A 481 -0.04 15.97 21.82
N PHE A 482 -0.80 15.26 20.97
CA PHE A 482 -2.16 15.67 20.65
C PHE A 482 -3.17 14.54 20.86
N MET A 483 -4.32 14.86 21.44
CA MET A 483 -5.41 13.93 21.70
C MET A 483 -6.64 14.27 20.84
N PRO A 484 -7.08 13.37 19.95
CA PRO A 484 -8.28 13.60 19.16
C PRO A 484 -9.51 13.82 20.04
N ARG A 485 -10.41 14.74 19.64
CA ARG A 485 -11.69 15.01 20.33
C ARG A 485 -12.90 14.88 19.42
N ILE A 486 -12.75 15.30 18.15
CA ILE A 486 -13.77 15.17 17.12
C ILE A 486 -13.11 14.64 15.86
N VAL A 487 -13.48 13.43 15.43
CA VAL A 487 -12.78 12.71 14.37
C VAL A 487 -13.73 12.41 13.21
N MET A 488 -13.25 12.62 11.98
CA MET A 488 -13.94 12.23 10.77
C MET A 488 -13.06 11.31 9.92
N MET A 489 -13.58 10.13 9.57
CA MET A 489 -12.89 9.13 8.74
C MET A 489 -13.82 8.59 7.65
N SER A 490 -13.23 7.87 6.69
CA SER A 490 -13.98 7.16 5.63
C SER A 490 -14.88 6.07 6.18
N SER A 491 -16.05 5.90 5.57
CA SER A 491 -16.92 4.75 5.83
C SER A 491 -16.37 3.49 5.18
N ASP A 492 -16.71 2.34 5.76
CA ASP A 492 -16.42 1.00 5.22
C ASP A 492 -17.32 0.60 4.06
N ASP A 493 -18.47 1.26 3.92
CA ASP A 493 -19.41 0.96 2.85
C ASP A 493 -18.82 1.32 1.49
N LYS A 494 -18.56 0.28 0.67
CA LYS A 494 -18.45 0.42 -0.78
C LYS A 494 -19.78 0.96 -1.31
N PHE A 495 -19.93 2.28 -1.35
CA PHE A 495 -21.04 2.95 -2.02
C PHE A 495 -21.08 2.48 -3.48
N GLY A 496 -21.99 1.55 -3.78
CA GLY A 496 -22.05 0.87 -5.08
C GLY A 496 -22.85 -0.43 -5.10
N LYS A 497 -23.00 -1.14 -3.96
CA LYS A 497 -24.06 -2.16 -3.88
C LYS A 497 -25.40 -1.44 -3.70
N ARG A 498 -26.11 -1.20 -4.82
CA ARG A 498 -27.56 -0.91 -4.79
C ARG A 498 -28.18 -1.85 -3.76
N LYS A 499 -28.70 -1.32 -2.66
CA LYS A 499 -29.65 -2.05 -1.81
C LYS A 499 -30.74 -2.52 -2.77
N ARG A 500 -30.70 -3.80 -3.17
CA ARG A 500 -31.82 -4.47 -3.84
C ARG A 500 -32.98 -4.30 -2.87
N ARG A 501 -33.83 -3.31 -3.11
CA ARG A 501 -35.09 -3.12 -2.41
C ARG A 501 -35.79 -4.48 -2.48
N ARG A 502 -35.94 -5.15 -1.34
CA ARG A 502 -36.90 -6.24 -1.16
C ARG A 502 -38.30 -5.62 -1.32
N ARG A 503 -38.72 -5.38 -2.56
CA ARG A 503 -40.12 -5.17 -2.93
C ARG A 503 -40.54 -6.44 -3.66
N GLY A 504 -41.17 -7.34 -2.92
CA GLY A 504 -41.75 -8.57 -3.46
C GLY A 504 -42.39 -9.40 -2.36
N LYS A 505 -43.69 -9.64 -2.49
CA LYS A 505 -44.57 -10.47 -1.64
C LYS A 505 -45.13 -9.83 -0.36
N ARG A 506 -45.98 -8.80 -0.55
CA ARG A 506 -47.26 -8.69 0.18
C ARG A 506 -48.34 -8.22 -0.78
N ARG A 507 -48.90 -9.16 -1.54
CA ARG A 507 -50.22 -9.05 -2.19
C ARG A 507 -50.63 -10.45 -2.68
N LYS A 508 -51.34 -11.16 -1.81
CA LYS A 508 -52.40 -12.14 -2.08
C LYS A 508 -52.83 -12.73 -0.73
N LYS A 509 -53.78 -12.04 -0.10
CA LYS A 509 -54.77 -12.56 0.85
C LYS A 509 -55.74 -11.43 1.16
N ARG A 510 -56.73 -11.31 0.28
CA ARG A 510 -58.13 -10.99 0.49
C ARG A 510 -58.73 -10.72 -0.89
#